data_AF-A0AAD9TBQ2-F1
#
_entry.id   AF-A0AAD9TBQ2-F1
#
_cell.length_a   1.000
_cell.length_b   1.000
_cell.length_c   1.000
_cell.angle_alpha   90.00
_cell.angle_beta   90.00
_cell.angle_gamma   90.00
#
_symmetry.space_group_name_H-M   'P 1'
#
loop_
_entity.id
_entity.type
_entity.pdbx_description
1 polymer ?
#
loop_
_entity_poly.entity_id
_entity_poly.type
_entity_poly.pdbx_seq_one_letter_code
_entity_poly.pdbx_strand_id
1 'polypeptide(L)'
;MALLWALYFFATHRTLVGSALPLPLARFDGFVYAEHRVGAYTVVIEAFVDPLCPYSRDSWPPVKQAIDYYGPHVWLVVHLLPLPYHDNAYVASRALNIVNFLNTSATFPLLELFFKEQVILPELMSYEGLTLIFDLLRRPWCVRLYI
;
A
#
# COMPACT_ATOMS: atom_id res chain seq x y z
N MET A 1 36.79 -45.94 -13.29
CA MET A 1 35.84 -46.04 -12.15
C MET A 1 35.60 -44.68 -11.47
N ALA A 2 36.63 -43.94 -11.02
CA ALA A 2 36.45 -42.63 -10.37
C ALA A 2 35.71 -41.56 -11.22
N LEU A 3 35.95 -41.53 -12.53
CA LEU A 3 35.26 -40.61 -13.45
C LEU A 3 33.76 -40.86 -13.57
N LEU A 4 33.33 -42.12 -13.49
CA LEU A 4 31.90 -42.49 -13.56
C LEU A 4 31.17 -42.08 -12.27
N TRP A 5 31.84 -42.20 -11.12
CA TRP A 5 31.32 -41.72 -9.84
C TRP A 5 31.25 -40.20 -9.79
N ALA A 6 32.25 -39.49 -10.31
CA ALA A 6 32.22 -38.03 -10.38
C ALA A 6 31.06 -37.54 -11.27
N LEU A 7 30.88 -38.13 -12.45
CA LEU A 7 29.78 -37.78 -13.35
C LEU A 7 28.40 -38.11 -12.75
N TYR A 8 28.28 -39.22 -12.04
CA TYR A 8 27.07 -39.56 -11.30
C TYR A 8 26.79 -38.58 -10.16
N PHE A 9 27.82 -38.14 -9.43
CA PHE A 9 27.71 -37.13 -8.38
C PHE A 9 27.29 -35.76 -8.96
N PHE A 10 27.88 -35.34 -10.08
CA PHE A 10 27.48 -34.11 -10.77
C PHE A 10 26.07 -34.18 -11.36
N ALA A 11 25.66 -35.34 -11.91
CA ALA A 11 24.33 -35.54 -12.46
C ALA A 11 23.25 -35.51 -11.36
N THR A 12 23.50 -36.19 -10.24
CA THR A 12 22.59 -36.21 -9.08
C THR A 12 22.50 -34.84 -8.40
N HIS A 13 23.60 -34.08 -8.33
CA HIS A 13 23.60 -32.73 -7.77
C HIS A 13 22.84 -31.71 -8.65
N ARG A 14 22.81 -31.90 -9.98
CA ARG A 14 22.00 -31.05 -10.88
C ARG A 14 20.50 -31.33 -10.78
N THR A 15 20.11 -32.58 -10.49
CA THR A 15 18.70 -32.96 -10.32
C THR A 15 18.11 -32.55 -8.97
N LEU A 16 18.94 -32.21 -7.98
CA LEU A 16 18.54 -31.87 -6.61
C LEU A 16 18.53 -30.37 -6.31
N VAL A 17 18.74 -29.51 -7.32
CA VAL A 17 18.33 -28.10 -7.22
C VAL A 17 16.83 -28.09 -7.43
N GLY A 18 16.11 -28.38 -6.34
CA GLY A 18 14.66 -28.33 -6.29
C GLY A 18 14.20 -27.00 -6.86
N SER A 19 13.37 -27.06 -7.89
CA SER A 19 12.58 -25.92 -8.33
C SER A 19 11.71 -25.51 -7.15
N ALA A 20 12.18 -24.52 -6.38
CA ALA A 20 11.31 -23.78 -5.50
C ALA A 20 10.16 -23.27 -6.37
N LEU A 21 8.94 -23.75 -6.10
CA LEU A 21 7.75 -23.18 -6.69
C LEU A 21 7.85 -21.68 -6.42
N PRO A 22 7.82 -20.79 -7.43
CA PRO A 22 7.79 -19.37 -7.14
C PRO A 22 6.54 -19.17 -6.29
N LEU A 23 6.74 -18.90 -4.99
CA LEU A 23 5.66 -18.39 -4.16
C LEU A 23 5.07 -17.24 -4.98
N PRO A 24 3.74 -17.17 -5.18
CA PRO A 24 3.15 -16.05 -5.90
C PRO A 24 3.76 -14.80 -5.32
N LEU A 25 4.45 -14.01 -6.17
CA LEU A 25 5.19 -12.80 -5.78
C LEU A 25 4.35 -12.11 -4.72
N ALA A 26 4.91 -11.97 -3.51
CA ALA A 26 4.19 -11.44 -2.36
C ALA A 26 3.43 -10.20 -2.82
N ARG A 27 2.12 -10.34 -3.00
CA ARG A 27 1.29 -9.26 -3.50
C ARG A 27 1.07 -8.38 -2.30
N PHE A 28 1.86 -7.32 -2.20
CA PHE A 28 1.64 -6.29 -1.19
C PHE A 28 0.25 -5.69 -1.43
N ASP A 29 -0.55 -5.64 -0.37
CA ASP A 29 -1.93 -5.14 -0.35
C ASP A 29 -2.04 -3.61 -0.21
N GLY A 30 -0.90 -2.92 -0.31
CA GLY A 30 -0.78 -1.46 -0.21
C GLY A 30 -0.52 -0.73 -1.54
N PHE A 31 -0.50 0.59 -1.46
CA PHE A 31 -0.17 1.49 -2.56
C PHE A 31 1.34 1.66 -2.67
N VAL A 32 1.90 1.44 -3.85
CA VAL A 32 3.34 1.58 -4.10
C VAL A 32 3.68 3.04 -4.36
N TYR A 33 4.55 3.62 -3.53
CA TYR A 33 5.03 4.99 -3.71
C TYR A 33 6.23 5.02 -4.66
N ALA A 34 6.02 5.63 -5.84
CA ALA A 34 6.95 5.68 -6.97
C ALA A 34 7.36 4.28 -7.51
N GLU A 35 6.98 3.99 -8.75
CA GLU A 35 7.29 2.69 -9.37
C GLU A 35 8.76 2.58 -9.77
N HIS A 36 9.53 1.75 -9.07
CA HIS A 36 10.84 1.29 -9.52
C HIS A 36 11.02 -0.21 -9.25
N ARG A 37 12.01 -0.81 -9.91
CA ARG A 37 12.28 -2.25 -9.79
C ARG A 37 12.77 -2.58 -8.38
N VAL A 38 12.17 -3.59 -7.75
CA VAL A 38 12.61 -4.15 -6.47
C VAL A 38 13.64 -5.24 -6.73
N GLY A 39 14.82 -5.12 -6.13
CA GLY A 39 15.90 -6.10 -6.22
C GLY A 39 16.08 -6.88 -4.92
N ALA A 40 16.97 -7.89 -4.95
CA ALA A 40 17.25 -8.74 -3.78
C ALA A 40 17.81 -7.99 -2.55
N TYR A 41 18.35 -6.79 -2.74
CA TYR A 41 18.93 -5.94 -1.70
C TYR A 41 18.11 -4.68 -1.41
N THR A 42 16.90 -4.58 -1.95
CA THR A 42 16.01 -3.43 -1.71
C THR A 42 15.35 -3.59 -0.33
N VAL A 43 15.45 -2.56 0.50
CA VAL A 43 14.74 -2.49 1.79
C VAL A 43 13.31 -2.06 1.52
N VAL A 44 12.33 -2.86 1.97
CA VAL A 44 10.91 -2.52 1.87
C VAL A 44 10.47 -1.80 3.14
N ILE A 45 9.94 -0.59 3.00
CA ILE A 45 9.29 0.16 4.07
C ILE A 45 7.79 -0.03 3.91
N GLU A 46 7.15 -0.60 4.92
CA GLU A 46 5.70 -0.71 5.00
C GLU A 46 5.16 0.35 5.96
N ALA A 47 4.42 1.34 5.43
CA ALA A 47 3.85 2.42 6.22
C ALA A 47 2.35 2.21 6.39
N PHE A 48 1.89 2.09 7.63
CA PHE A 48 0.46 2.02 7.96
C PHE A 48 -0.04 3.44 8.24
N VAL A 49 -0.88 3.95 7.35
CA VAL A 49 -1.29 5.35 7.30
C VAL A 49 -2.79 5.47 7.49
N ASP A 50 -3.20 6.18 8.52
CA ASP A 50 -4.53 6.79 8.59
C ASP A 50 -4.50 8.15 7.86
N PRO A 51 -5.31 8.36 6.81
CA PRO A 51 -5.31 9.60 6.03
C PRO A 51 -5.74 10.85 6.82
N LEU A 52 -6.42 10.69 7.97
CA LEU A 52 -6.90 11.80 8.80
C LEU A 52 -6.11 11.97 10.10
N CYS A 53 -5.14 11.10 10.37
CA CYS A 53 -4.30 11.20 11.55
C CYS A 53 -3.23 12.29 11.40
N PRO A 54 -3.08 13.21 12.36
CA PRO A 54 -2.04 14.24 12.32
C PRO A 54 -0.63 13.65 12.43
N TYR A 55 -0.46 12.54 13.16
CA TYR A 55 0.84 11.87 13.26
C TYR A 55 1.25 11.18 11.97
N SER A 56 0.30 10.58 11.25
CA SER A 56 0.54 10.07 9.89
C SER A 56 1.02 11.20 8.96
N ARG A 57 0.33 12.35 8.98
CA ARG A 57 0.73 13.55 8.23
C ARG A 57 2.14 13.97 8.58
N ASP A 58 2.44 14.14 9.86
CA ASP A 58 3.73 14.66 10.32
C ASP A 58 4.88 13.68 10.04
N SER A 59 4.59 12.39 9.95
CA SER A 59 5.56 11.35 9.54
C SER A 59 5.85 11.36 8.03
N TRP A 60 4.97 11.92 7.20
CA TRP A 60 5.06 11.82 5.75
C TRP A 60 6.29 12.53 5.15
N PRO A 61 6.65 13.79 5.52
CA PRO A 61 7.82 14.45 4.97
C PRO A 61 9.16 13.73 5.28
N PRO A 62 9.44 13.29 6.52
CA PRO A 62 10.64 12.50 6.81
C PRO A 62 10.72 11.18 6.02
N VAL A 63 9.59 10.50 5.82
CA VAL A 63 9.52 9.28 5.01
C VAL A 63 9.89 9.57 3.55
N LYS A 64 9.32 10.63 2.96
CA LYS A 64 9.69 11.06 1.60
C LYS A 64 11.17 11.41 1.50
N GLN A 65 11.71 12.12 2.48
CA GLN A 65 13.15 12.45 2.53
C GLN A 65 14.03 11.20 2.56
N ALA A 66 13.64 10.16 3.31
CA ALA A 66 14.37 8.89 3.34
C ALA A 66 14.35 8.20 1.96
N ILE A 67 13.19 8.19 1.28
CA ILE A 67 13.05 7.61 -0.05
C ILE A 67 13.93 8.35 -1.06
N ASP A 68 13.91 9.69 -1.03
CA ASP A 68 14.74 10.52 -1.91
C ASP A 68 16.23 10.31 -1.65
N TYR A 69 16.63 10.13 -0.38
CA TYR A 69 18.03 9.94 0.02
C TYR A 69 18.59 8.56 -0.36
N TYR A 70 17.85 7.49 -0.10
CA TYR A 70 18.29 6.12 -0.38
C TYR A 70 17.98 5.65 -1.82
N GLY A 71 17.08 6.36 -2.52
CA GLY A 71 16.75 6.12 -3.92
C GLY A 71 16.39 4.67 -4.21
N PRO A 72 17.06 3.99 -5.16
CA PRO A 72 16.69 2.65 -5.61
C PRO A 72 16.89 1.54 -4.54
N HIS A 73 17.54 1.86 -3.42
CA HIS A 73 17.79 0.91 -2.33
C HIS A 73 16.60 0.75 -1.39
N VAL A 74 15.61 1.64 -1.45
CA VAL A 74 14.42 1.62 -0.60
C VAL A 74 13.17 1.59 -1.47
N TRP A 75 12.16 0.85 -1.04
CA TRP A 75 10.87 0.78 -1.70
C TRP A 75 9.75 0.97 -0.68
N LEU A 76 8.85 1.93 -0.89
CA LEU A 76 7.76 2.25 0.03
C LEU A 76 6.43 1.65 -0.45
N VAL A 77 5.80 0.91 0.45
CA VAL A 77 4.42 0.41 0.33
C VAL A 77 3.59 1.06 1.43
N VAL A 78 2.49 1.71 1.06
CA VAL A 78 1.57 2.36 1.99
C VAL A 78 0.29 1.55 2.16
N HIS A 79 0.03 1.13 3.39
CA HIS A 79 -1.16 0.40 3.82
C HIS A 79 -2.11 1.36 4.52
N LEU A 80 -3.39 1.36 4.15
CA LEU A 80 -4.37 2.21 4.81
C LEU A 80 -4.83 1.57 6.13
N LEU A 81 -4.77 2.34 7.21
CA LEU A 81 -5.20 1.91 8.55
C LEU A 81 -6.13 2.97 9.16
N PRO A 82 -7.43 3.01 8.77
CA PRO A 82 -8.37 3.96 9.34
C PRO A 82 -8.65 3.64 10.80
N LEU A 83 -8.28 4.55 11.71
CA LEU A 83 -8.49 4.37 13.14
C LEU A 83 -9.94 4.73 13.51
N PRO A 84 -10.59 3.98 14.42
CA PRO A 84 -12.03 4.12 14.70
C PRO A 84 -12.41 5.43 15.39
N TYR A 85 -11.43 6.21 15.87
CA TYR A 85 -11.62 7.47 16.59
C TYR A 85 -11.34 8.71 15.74
N HIS A 86 -10.97 8.56 14.47
CA HIS A 86 -10.92 9.66 13.52
C HIS A 86 -12.19 9.64 12.66
N ASP A 87 -13.00 10.69 12.79
CA ASP A 87 -14.22 10.82 12.01
C ASP A 87 -13.89 10.75 10.52
N ASN A 88 -14.69 9.97 9.77
CA ASN A 88 -14.53 9.78 8.32
C ASN A 88 -13.24 9.09 7.85
N ALA A 89 -12.39 8.55 8.74
CA ALA A 89 -11.15 7.89 8.33
C ALA A 89 -11.39 6.70 7.39
N TYR A 90 -12.45 5.92 7.65
CA TYR A 90 -12.90 4.84 6.75
C TYR A 90 -13.32 5.37 5.37
N VAL A 91 -14.04 6.49 5.32
CA VAL A 91 -14.49 7.11 4.07
C VAL A 91 -13.31 7.63 3.26
N ALA A 92 -12.39 8.36 3.90
CA ALA A 92 -11.16 8.84 3.28
C ALA A 92 -10.32 7.67 2.72
N SER A 93 -10.21 6.59 3.50
CA SER A 93 -9.51 5.38 3.06
C SER A 93 -10.17 4.70 1.84
N ARG A 94 -11.51 4.70 1.80
CA ARG A 94 -12.26 4.19 0.64
C ARG A 94 -12.09 5.08 -0.59
N ALA A 95 -12.06 6.40 -0.41
CA ALA A 95 -11.80 7.35 -1.50
C ALA A 95 -10.42 7.11 -2.11
N LEU A 96 -9.38 6.91 -1.30
CA LEU A 96 -8.03 6.55 -1.77
C LEU A 96 -8.01 5.25 -2.57
N ASN A 97 -8.71 4.20 -2.10
CA ASN A 97 -8.82 2.95 -2.85
C ASN A 97 -9.50 3.12 -4.21
N ILE A 98 -10.60 3.89 -4.26
CA ILE A 98 -11.31 4.19 -5.51
C ILE A 98 -10.40 4.96 -6.46
N VAL A 99 -9.71 6.00 -5.97
CA VAL A 99 -8.78 6.77 -6.79
C VAL A 99 -7.63 5.91 -7.27
N ASN A 100 -7.06 5.05 -6.43
CA ASN A 100 -6.00 4.14 -6.85
C ASN A 100 -6.46 3.15 -7.93
N PHE A 101 -7.70 2.66 -7.83
CA PHE A 101 -8.31 1.81 -8.86
C PHE A 101 -8.50 2.53 -10.19
N LEU A 102 -8.85 3.82 -10.17
CA LEU A 102 -9.08 4.63 -11.38
C LEU A 102 -7.78 5.18 -11.98
N ASN A 103 -6.86 5.64 -11.13
CA ASN A 103 -5.60 6.28 -11.49
C ASN A 103 -4.62 6.20 -10.30
N THR A 104 -3.68 5.26 -10.37
CA THR A 104 -2.65 5.04 -9.34
C THR A 104 -1.77 6.27 -9.08
N SER A 105 -1.51 7.09 -10.11
CA SER A 105 -0.71 8.31 -9.98
C SER A 105 -1.39 9.40 -9.15
N ALA A 106 -2.71 9.33 -8.96
CA ALA A 106 -3.48 10.31 -8.19
C ALA A 106 -3.62 9.95 -6.70
N THR A 107 -3.23 8.73 -6.29
CA THR A 107 -3.38 8.23 -4.93
C THR A 107 -2.64 9.08 -3.90
N PHE A 108 -1.33 9.30 -4.09
CA PHE A 108 -0.53 10.10 -3.15
C PHE A 108 -0.85 11.59 -3.19
N PRO A 109 -1.11 12.22 -4.36
CA PRO A 109 -1.65 13.58 -4.39
C PRO A 109 -2.94 13.75 -3.58
N LEU A 110 -3.86 12.78 -3.64
CA LEU A 110 -5.07 12.81 -2.81
C LEU A 110 -4.76 12.63 -1.32
N LEU A 111 -3.85 11.71 -0.97
CA LEU A 111 -3.42 11.51 0.42
C LEU A 111 -2.81 12.79 0.99
N GLU A 112 -1.95 13.47 0.23
CA GLU A 112 -1.33 14.73 0.62
C GLU A 112 -2.36 15.86 0.74
N LEU A 113 -3.40 15.86 -0.10
CA LEU A 113 -4.52 16.78 0.06
C LEU A 113 -5.29 16.52 1.36
N PHE A 114 -5.52 15.26 1.72
CA PHE A 114 -6.13 14.92 3.00
C PHE A 114 -5.31 15.41 4.17
N PHE A 115 -4.00 15.19 4.14
CA PHE A 115 -3.05 15.70 5.12
C PHE A 115 -3.03 17.22 5.24
N LYS A 116 -3.13 17.94 4.13
CA LYS A 116 -3.14 19.41 4.12
C LYS A 116 -4.41 19.99 4.73
N GLU A 117 -5.57 19.41 4.40
CA GLU A 117 -6.87 19.97 4.76
C GLU A 117 -7.48 19.31 6.02
N GLN A 118 -6.68 18.60 6.85
CA GLN A 118 -7.16 17.83 8.02
C GLN A 118 -7.99 18.63 9.02
N VAL A 119 -7.83 19.95 9.09
CA VAL A 119 -8.61 20.82 9.98
C VAL A 119 -10.02 21.05 9.43
N ILE A 120 -10.18 21.08 8.10
CA ILE A 120 -11.42 21.44 7.41
C ILE A 120 -12.17 20.19 6.93
N LEU A 121 -11.45 19.12 6.60
CA LEU A 121 -11.99 17.85 6.09
C LEU A 121 -12.99 17.15 7.01
N PRO A 122 -12.78 17.07 8.34
CA PRO A 122 -13.78 16.51 9.24
C PRO A 122 -15.14 17.21 9.08
N GLU A 123 -15.12 18.53 8.85
CA GLU A 123 -16.32 19.35 8.67
C GLU A 123 -16.91 19.23 7.26
N LEU A 124 -16.08 19.31 6.21
CA LEU A 124 -16.51 19.16 4.80
C LEU A 124 -17.05 17.76 4.46
N MET A 125 -16.46 16.73 5.05
CA MET A 125 -16.94 15.34 4.91
C MET A 125 -18.18 15.06 5.78
N SER A 126 -18.53 15.96 6.71
CA SER A 126 -19.64 15.77 7.64
C SER A 126 -20.98 16.36 7.20
N TYR A 127 -21.06 17.34 6.29
CA TYR A 127 -22.35 18.01 6.06
C TYR A 127 -22.97 18.01 4.65
N GLU A 128 -22.32 18.28 3.51
CA GLU A 128 -23.08 18.36 2.24
C GLU A 128 -22.35 17.92 0.96
N GLY A 129 -21.02 17.79 0.97
CA GLY A 129 -20.24 17.56 -0.26
C GLY A 129 -20.25 16.12 -0.78
N LEU A 130 -20.47 15.13 0.09
CA LEU A 130 -20.42 13.71 -0.27
C LEU A 130 -21.79 13.05 -0.36
N THR A 131 -22.88 13.69 0.05
CA THR A 131 -24.24 13.15 -0.07
C THR A 131 -24.57 12.79 -1.53
N LEU A 132 -24.06 13.54 -2.51
CA LEU A 132 -24.20 13.24 -3.94
C LEU A 132 -23.44 11.98 -4.40
N ILE A 133 -22.25 11.72 -3.85
CA ILE A 133 -21.48 10.48 -4.13
C ILE A 133 -22.06 9.29 -3.35
N PHE A 134 -22.52 9.53 -2.12
CA PHE A 134 -23.17 8.52 -1.29
C PHE A 134 -24.55 8.15 -1.82
N ASP A 135 -25.34 9.06 -2.38
CA ASP A 135 -26.62 8.74 -3.03
C ASP A 135 -26.44 7.91 -4.30
N LEU A 136 -25.30 8.06 -5.00
CA LEU A 136 -24.91 7.18 -6.11
C LEU A 136 -24.40 5.80 -5.65
N LEU A 137 -23.78 5.71 -4.46
CA LEU A 137 -23.30 4.46 -3.86
C LEU A 137 -24.30 3.78 -2.92
N ARG A 138 -25.44 4.43 -2.61
CA ARG A 138 -26.59 3.88 -1.87
C ARG A 138 -27.50 3.06 -2.79
N ARG A 139 -26.91 2.21 -3.64
CA ARG A 139 -27.61 1.05 -4.19
C ARG A 139 -27.52 -0.07 -3.13
N PRO A 140 -28.64 -0.71 -2.76
CA PRO A 140 -28.75 -1.47 -1.52
C PRO A 140 -27.98 -2.78 -1.61
N TRP A 141 -26.75 -2.81 -1.08
CA TRP A 141 -26.08 -4.04 -0.70
C TRP A 141 -25.78 -4.00 0.79
N CYS A 142 -26.83 -4.31 1.55
CA CYS A 142 -26.82 -5.20 2.71
C CYS A 142 -25.45 -5.44 3.38
N VAL A 143 -24.99 -4.53 4.24
CA VAL A 143 -24.31 -4.92 5.49
C VAL A 143 -24.72 -3.92 6.56
N ARG A 144 -25.70 -4.35 7.38
CA ARG A 144 -26.06 -3.71 8.63
C ARG A 144 -24.97 -4.07 9.63
N LEU A 145 -24.06 -3.14 9.93
CA LEU A 145 -23.10 -3.30 11.02
C LEU A 145 -23.89 -3.15 12.33
N TYR A 146 -24.07 -4.27 13.03
CA TYR A 146 -24.38 -4.24 14.45
C TYR A 146 -23.07 -3.96 15.17
N ILE A 147 -23.07 -2.86 15.91
CA ILE A 147 -22.38 -2.78 17.20
C ILE A 147 -23.46 -2.91 18.25
#